data_AF-A0A957RIC6-F1
#
_entry.id   AF-A0A957RIC6-F1
#
_cell.length_a   1.000
_cell.length_b   1.000
_cell.length_c   1.000
_cell.angle_alpha   90.00
_cell.angle_beta   90.00
_cell.angle_gamma   90.00
#
_symmetry.space_group_name_H-M   'P 1'
#
loop_
_entity.id
_entity.type
_entity.pdbx_description
1 polymer ?
#
loop_
_entity_poly.entity_id
_entity_poly.type
_entity_poly.pdbx_seq_one_letter_code
_entity_poly.pdbx_strand_id
1 'polypeptide(L)' 'LPLKARIYGSAAYHLCKVADGSALAGIEATPKVWDLAAAYLLVVEAGGLATTWQRAPIFPLAAESKDYATESTPIFVAA' A
#
# COMPACT_ATOMS: atom_id res chain seq x y z
N LEU A 1 -14.19 16.38 8.28
CA LEU A 1 -12.99 17.00 8.90
C LEU A 1 -12.10 17.55 7.79
N PRO A 2 -11.42 18.70 8.00
CA PRO A 2 -10.41 19.16 7.05
C PRO A 2 -9.26 18.13 6.99
N LEU A 3 -8.93 17.66 5.79
CA LEU A 3 -7.82 16.74 5.56
C LEU A 3 -6.60 17.52 5.05
N LYS A 4 -5.40 17.15 5.52
CA LYS A 4 -4.14 17.76 5.09
C LYS A 4 -3.21 16.71 4.50
N ALA A 5 -2.88 16.83 3.22
CA ALA A 5 -1.98 15.91 2.54
C ALA A 5 -0.55 15.95 3.12
N ARG A 6 0.14 14.80 3.03
CA ARG A 6 1.57 14.62 3.35
C ARG A 6 2.19 13.70 2.32
N ILE A 7 3.47 13.93 2.03
CA ILE A 7 4.31 13.02 1.24
C ILE A 7 5.38 12.50 2.19
N TYR A 8 5.44 11.17 2.35
CA TYR A 8 6.32 10.52 3.32
C TYR A 8 7.67 10.09 2.75
N GLY A 9 7.82 10.07 1.41
CA GLY A 9 9.09 9.74 0.73
C GLY A 9 9.49 8.27 0.79
N SER A 10 8.65 7.39 1.36
CA SER A 10 8.84 5.94 1.41
C SER A 10 7.46 5.27 1.43
N ALA A 11 7.22 4.36 0.48
CA ALA A 11 5.94 3.66 0.35
C ALA A 11 5.64 2.82 1.61
N ALA A 12 6.61 2.04 2.09
CA ALA A 12 6.47 1.26 3.31
C ALA A 12 6.10 2.13 4.52
N TYR A 13 6.81 3.25 4.72
CA TYR A 13 6.53 4.16 5.84
C TYR A 13 5.15 4.81 5.71
N HIS A 14 4.74 5.21 4.50
CA HIS A 14 3.41 5.75 4.25
C HIS A 14 2.31 4.75 4.61
N LEU A 15 2.44 3.49 4.19
CA LEU A 15 1.47 2.43 4.54
C LEU A 15 1.43 2.17 6.06
N CYS A 16 2.58 2.16 6.74
CA CYS A 16 2.61 2.06 8.20
C CYS A 16 1.87 3.22 8.90
N LYS A 17 1.95 4.44 8.33
CA LYS A 17 1.20 5.60 8.84
C LYS A 17 -0.30 5.47 8.66
N VAL A 18 -0.75 4.66 7.69
CA VAL A 18 -2.16 4.31 7.56
C VAL A 18 -2.54 3.22 8.56
N ALA A 19 -1.72 2.17 8.67
CA ALA A 19 -1.94 1.09 9.64
C ALA A 19 -1.99 1.56 11.10
N ASP A 20 -1.19 2.57 11.48
CA ASP A 20 -1.18 3.14 12.84
C ASP A 20 -2.23 4.26 13.06
N GLY A 21 -3.03 4.57 12.04
CA GLY A 21 -4.08 5.59 12.10
C GLY A 21 -3.59 7.05 12.04
N SER A 22 -2.29 7.31 11.88
CA SER A 22 -1.76 8.68 11.71
C SER A 22 -2.18 9.32 10.39
N ALA A 23 -2.48 8.51 9.38
CA ALA A 23 -3.01 8.91 8.09
C ALA A 23 -4.30 8.14 7.80
N LEU A 24 -5.36 8.85 7.38
CA LEU A 24 -6.65 8.22 7.07
C LEU A 24 -6.58 7.33 5.82
N ALA A 25 -5.77 7.75 4.83
CA ALA A 25 -5.62 7.05 3.57
C ALA A 25 -4.30 7.46 2.89
N GLY A 26 -3.86 6.64 1.93
CA GLY A 26 -2.63 6.84 1.18
C GLY A 26 -2.71 6.25 -0.24
N ILE A 27 -1.93 6.83 -1.14
CA ILE A 27 -1.77 6.35 -2.52
C ILE A 27 -0.27 6.32 -2.83
N GLU A 28 0.22 5.20 -3.31
CA GLU A 28 1.57 5.04 -3.85
C GLU A 28 1.46 4.65 -5.31
N ALA A 29 1.95 5.50 -6.21
CA ALA A 29 1.70 5.37 -7.65
C ALA A 29 2.67 4.41 -8.35
N THR A 30 3.95 4.43 -7.96
CA THR A 30 5.00 3.65 -8.63
C THR A 30 5.88 2.81 -7.68
N PRO A 31 5.34 2.21 -6.60
CA PRO A 31 6.14 1.35 -5.74
C PRO A 31 6.43 0.02 -6.44
N LYS A 32 7.47 -0.68 -6.02
CA LYS A 32 7.66 -2.09 -6.34
C LYS A 32 6.94 -2.96 -5.33
N VAL A 33 6.66 -4.21 -5.71
CA VAL A 33 5.97 -5.16 -4.84
C VAL A 33 6.68 -5.35 -3.50
N TRP A 34 8.02 -5.33 -3.47
CA TRP A 34 8.81 -5.44 -2.25
C TRP A 34 8.77 -4.18 -1.38
N ASP A 35 8.48 -3.01 -1.95
CA ASP A 35 8.28 -1.78 -1.16
C ASP A 35 6.98 -1.84 -0.34
N LEU A 36 6.06 -2.73 -0.71
CA LEU A 36 4.72 -2.87 -0.12
C LEU A 36 4.56 -4.11 0.76
N ALA A 37 5.28 -5.19 0.49
CA ALA A 37 4.97 -6.53 1.02
C ALA A 37 4.79 -6.58 2.54
N ALA A 38 5.71 -6.00 3.31
CA ALA A 38 5.60 -5.99 4.77
C ALA A 38 4.52 -5.04 5.28
N ALA A 39 4.46 -3.82 4.74
CA ALA A 39 3.54 -2.79 5.21
C ALA A 39 2.08 -3.08 4.80
N TYR A 40 1.85 -3.80 3.70
CA TYR A 40 0.55 -4.31 3.30
C TYR A 40 -0.07 -5.17 4.41
N LEU A 41 0.71 -6.11 4.95
CA LEU A 41 0.25 -6.98 6.03
C LEU A 41 -0.13 -6.16 7.26
N LEU A 42 0.66 -5.15 7.61
CA LEU A 42 0.35 -4.26 8.74
C LEU A 42 -0.99 -3.53 8.55
N VAL A 43 -1.28 -3.02 7.35
CA VAL A 43 -2.56 -2.35 7.07
C VAL A 43 -3.73 -3.32 7.22
N VAL A 44 -3.66 -4.51 6.62
CA VAL A 44 -4.75 -5.49 6.66
C VAL A 44 -4.99 -6.04 8.07
N GLU A 45 -3.92 -6.36 8.82
CA GLU A 45 -4.03 -6.85 10.20
C GLU A 45 -4.49 -5.78 11.19
N ALA A 46 -4.24 -4.49 10.89
CA ALA A 46 -4.82 -3.37 11.63
C ALA A 46 -6.32 -3.16 11.33
N GLY A 47 -6.90 -3.93 10.40
CA GLY A 47 -8.30 -3.80 9.96
C GLY A 47 -8.51 -2.83 8.80
N GLY A 48 -7.44 -2.24 8.27
CA GLY A 48 -7.47 -1.33 7.14
C GLY A 48 -7.63 -2.05 5.79
N LEU A 49 -7.82 -1.25 4.74
CA LEU A 49 -7.94 -1.71 3.36
C LEU A 49 -6.68 -1.39 2.58
N ALA A 50 -6.20 -2.35 1.78
CA ALA A 50 -5.09 -2.16 0.86
C ALA A 50 -5.36 -2.85 -0.48
N THR A 51 -5.43 -2.09 -1.57
CA THR A 51 -5.98 -2.57 -2.84
C THR A 51 -5.46 -1.81 -4.06
N THR A 52 -5.58 -2.41 -5.25
CA THR A 52 -5.48 -1.69 -6.53
C THR A 52 -6.69 -0.76 -6.77
N TRP A 53 -6.62 0.07 -7.82
CA TRP A 53 -7.74 0.93 -8.25
C TRP A 53 -9.03 0.13 -8.54
N GLN A 54 -8.89 -1.10 -9.04
CA GLN A 54 -10.01 -1.99 -9.34
C GLN A 54 -10.55 -2.73 -8.10
N ARG A 55 -10.14 -2.35 -6.89
CA ARG A 55 -10.50 -3.01 -5.63
C ARG A 55 -10.03 -4.47 -5.53
N ALA A 56 -8.96 -4.83 -6.24
CA ALA A 56 -8.35 -6.16 -6.16
C ALA A 56 -7.20 -6.19 -5.14
N PRO A 57 -7.03 -7.28 -4.37
CA PRO A 57 -5.89 -7.43 -3.48
C PRO A 57 -4.58 -7.55 -4.29
N ILE A 58 -3.49 -7.03 -3.74
CA ILE A 58 -2.15 -7.20 -4.33
C ILE A 58 -1.50 -8.51 -3.86
N PHE A 59 -1.72 -8.88 -2.60
CA PHE A 59 -1.20 -10.10 -2.00
C PHE A 59 -2.33 -11.09 -1.67
N PRO A 60 -2.06 -12.41 -1.68
CA PRO A 60 -0.80 -13.05 -2.08
C PRO A 60 -0.49 -12.86 -3.58
N LEU A 61 0.80 -12.88 -3.93
CA LEU A 61 1.20 -12.82 -5.34
C LEU A 61 0.77 -14.09 -6.08
N ALA A 62 0.61 -13.98 -7.40
CA ALA A 62 0.29 -15.12 -8.24
C ALA A 62 1.36 -16.22 -8.08
N ALA A 63 0.93 -17.48 -8.14
CA ALA A 63 1.83 -18.63 -8.01
C ALA A 63 2.83 -18.74 -9.17
N GLU A 64 2.52 -18.11 -10.31
CA GLU A 64 3.42 -17.99 -11.45
C GLU A 64 4.47 -16.89 -11.20
N SER A 65 5.74 -17.22 -11.46
CA SER A 65 6.82 -16.25 -11.37
C SER A 65 6.70 -15.19 -12.46
N LYS A 66 6.83 -13.92 -12.06
CA LYS A 66 6.87 -12.75 -12.96
C LYS A 66 8.07 -11.88 -12.62
N ASP A 67 8.57 -11.13 -13.59
CA ASP A 67 9.60 -10.13 -13.35
C ASP A 67 8.99 -8.84 -12.80
N TYR A 68 8.95 -8.74 -11.47
CA TYR A 68 8.43 -7.57 -10.77
C TYR A 68 9.38 -6.35 -10.80
N ALA A 69 10.59 -6.47 -11.34
CA ALA A 69 11.54 -5.35 -11.37
C ALA A 69 11.14 -4.27 -12.37
N THR A 70 10.43 -4.65 -13.43
CA THR A 70 9.98 -3.71 -14.47
C THR A 70 8.61 -3.12 -14.17
N GLU A 71 7.77 -3.85 -13.44
CA GLU A 71 6.39 -3.44 -13.14
C GLU A 71 6.32 -2.54 -11.90
N SER A 72 5.43 -1.55 -11.95
CA SER A 72 5.02 -0.81 -10.74
C SER A 72 3.75 -1.42 -10.19
N THR A 73 3.54 -1.31 -8.88
CA THR A 73 2.39 -1.88 -8.18
C THR A 73 1.58 -0.77 -7.49
N PRO A 74 0.84 0.06 -8.25
CA PRO A 74 0.05 1.14 -7.65
C PRO A 74 -0.90 0.60 -6.58
N ILE A 75 -0.93 1.26 -5.42
CA ILE A 75 -1.75 0.85 -4.29
C ILE A 75 -2.50 2.03 -3.68
N PHE A 76 -3.73 1.74 -3.24
CA PHE A 76 -4.59 2.59 -2.45
C PHE A 76 -4.76 1.93 -1.08
N VAL A 77 -4.52 2.68 -0.02
CA VAL A 77 -4.67 2.21 1.36
C VAL A 77 -5.58 3.13 2.17
N ALA A 78 -6.32 2.59 3.12
CA ALA A 78 -7.16 3.32 4.06
C ALA A 78 -7.17 2.63 5.42
N ALA A 79 -7.24 3.43 6.49
CA ALA A 79 -7.35 2.96 7.87
C ALA A 79 -8.78 2.49 8.19
#